data_AF-A0A377HKX8-F1
#
_entry.id   AF-A0A377HKX8-F1
#
_cell.length_a   1.000
_cell.length_b   1.000
_cell.length_c   1.000
_cell.angle_alpha   90.00
_cell.angle_beta   90.00
_cell.angle_gamma   90.00
#
_symmetry.space_group_name_H-M   'P 1'
#
loop_
_entity.id
_entity.type
_entity.pdbx_description
1 polymer ?
#
loop_
_entity_poly.entity_id
_entity_poly.type
_entity_poly.pdbx_seq_one_letter_code
_entity_poly.pdbx_strand_id
1 'polypeptide(L)'
;MIGTEYKLNESISSWTTSLEVAKVFKGGVPPQGSDYQGIILELKDSDSYEVIVNISALFNDDEFCEYLDKHKKNIASYHHGIGKYGNKQQEVVVDVDSLPLSSLIAWGGYSSPKIELATMYFGHAPDSLELISFDNLMKQSGLTDGAYWLTTPEAVERVSEKLKCHTHRLKPIKDLQDNA
;
A
#
# COMPACT_ATOMS: atom_id res chain seq x y z
N MET A 1 -12.19 5.32 -12.81
CA MET A 1 -13.26 6.04 -12.08
C MET A 1 -12.99 5.88 -10.60
N ILE A 2 -12.78 6.91 -9.77
CA ILE A 2 -12.91 6.73 -8.30
C ILE A 2 -14.41 6.55 -8.01
N GLY A 3 -14.90 5.36 -8.39
CA GLY A 3 -16.23 4.88 -8.16
C GLY A 3 -16.30 4.38 -6.73
N THR A 4 -17.48 4.51 -6.13
CA THR A 4 -17.76 3.97 -4.80
C THR A 4 -17.59 2.44 -4.75
N GLU A 5 -17.52 1.78 -5.92
CA GLU A 5 -17.13 0.38 -6.11
C GLU A 5 -16.23 0.29 -7.35
N TYR A 6 -15.01 -0.23 -7.17
CA TYR A 6 -14.12 -0.58 -8.27
C TYR A 6 -14.23 -2.06 -8.55
N LYS A 7 -14.75 -2.43 -9.74
CA LYS A 7 -14.61 -3.81 -10.23
C LYS A 7 -13.16 -4.07 -10.57
N LEU A 8 -12.60 -5.13 -10.00
CA LEU A 8 -11.24 -5.53 -10.34
C LEU A 8 -11.25 -6.24 -11.70
N ASN A 9 -10.22 -5.99 -12.52
CA ASN A 9 -10.06 -6.72 -13.79
C ASN A 9 -9.75 -8.20 -13.55
N GLU A 10 -9.15 -8.51 -12.40
CA GLU A 10 -8.88 -9.85 -11.89
C GLU A 10 -9.57 -9.98 -10.53
N SER A 11 -10.53 -10.89 -10.39
CA SER A 11 -11.26 -11.08 -9.13
C SER A 11 -10.43 -11.89 -8.13
N ILE A 12 -9.61 -12.83 -8.63
CA ILE A 12 -8.64 -13.57 -7.84
C ILE A 12 -7.37 -12.74 -7.72
N SER A 13 -7.02 -12.36 -6.50
CA SER A 13 -5.86 -11.52 -6.23
C SER A 13 -5.10 -11.96 -4.97
N SER A 14 -3.82 -11.59 -4.92
CA SER A 14 -2.93 -11.88 -3.79
C SER A 14 -2.93 -10.70 -2.80
N TRP A 15 -3.19 -11.02 -1.53
CA TRP A 15 -3.31 -10.10 -0.39
C TRP A 15 -2.34 -10.49 0.72
N THR A 16 -2.21 -9.64 1.73
CA THR A 16 -1.39 -9.90 2.91
C THR A 16 -2.14 -9.59 4.18
N THR A 17 -1.89 -10.35 5.24
CA THR A 17 -2.43 -10.08 6.59
C THR A 17 -1.64 -9.02 7.36
N SER A 18 -0.57 -8.47 6.79
CA SER A 18 0.31 -7.50 7.46
C SER A 18 0.42 -6.18 6.71
N LEU A 19 -0.01 -5.10 7.36
CA LEU A 19 0.17 -3.74 6.86
C LEU A 19 1.64 -3.40 6.62
N GLU A 20 2.55 -3.89 7.48
CA GLU A 20 3.99 -3.64 7.32
C GLU A 20 4.55 -4.33 6.07
N VAL A 21 4.06 -5.54 5.76
CA VAL A 21 4.40 -6.20 4.48
C VAL A 21 3.84 -5.41 3.30
N ALA A 22 2.58 -4.96 3.38
CA ALA A 22 1.96 -4.17 2.32
C ALA A 22 2.73 -2.87 2.01
N LYS A 23 3.19 -2.15 3.05
CA LYS A 23 3.94 -0.89 2.94
C LYS A 23 5.29 -1.02 2.24
N VAL A 24 5.90 -2.20 2.25
CA VAL A 24 7.22 -2.45 1.63
C VAL A 24 7.10 -3.30 0.36
N PHE A 25 5.90 -3.75 0.02
CA PHE A 25 5.67 -4.55 -1.17
C PHE A 25 6.08 -3.79 -2.43
N LYS A 26 6.77 -4.46 -3.35
CA LYS A 26 7.36 -3.85 -4.57
C LYS A 26 8.26 -2.62 -4.31
N GLY A 27 8.89 -2.54 -3.13
CA GLY A 27 9.77 -1.42 -2.77
C GLY A 27 9.07 -0.27 -2.05
N GLY A 28 7.77 -0.39 -1.78
CA GLY A 28 6.99 0.53 -0.98
C GLY A 28 6.34 1.66 -1.77
N VAL A 29 6.55 2.91 -1.35
CA VAL A 29 5.97 4.08 -2.03
C VAL A 29 6.53 4.18 -3.46
N PRO A 30 5.70 4.36 -4.50
CA PRO A 30 6.16 4.54 -5.88
C PRO A 30 7.20 5.67 -5.99
N PRO A 31 8.19 5.62 -6.89
CA PRO A 31 9.24 6.64 -6.99
C PRO A 31 8.75 8.08 -7.21
N GLN A 32 9.50 9.06 -6.69
CA GLN A 32 9.18 10.48 -6.85
C GLN A 32 9.23 10.86 -8.34
N GLY A 33 8.22 11.59 -8.82
CA GLY A 33 8.10 11.99 -10.22
C GLY A 33 7.60 10.87 -11.14
N SER A 34 7.18 9.73 -10.61
CA SER A 34 6.39 8.76 -11.38
C SER A 34 4.94 9.22 -11.54
N ASP A 35 4.26 8.72 -12.57
CA ASP A 35 2.83 8.96 -12.78
C ASP A 35 1.92 8.14 -11.82
N TYR A 36 2.53 7.39 -10.90
CA TYR A 36 1.82 6.47 -10.00
C TYR A 36 1.78 6.98 -8.56
N GLN A 37 0.63 6.77 -7.92
CA GLN A 37 0.40 7.06 -6.51
C GLN A 37 0.22 5.74 -5.76
N GLY A 38 0.87 5.59 -4.60
CA GLY A 38 0.73 4.40 -3.76
C GLY A 38 -0.59 4.45 -2.99
N ILE A 39 -1.30 3.32 -2.93
CA ILE A 39 -2.47 3.13 -2.06
C ILE A 39 -2.41 1.76 -1.40
N ILE A 40 -3.00 1.65 -0.20
CA ILE A 40 -3.24 0.36 0.47
C ILE A 40 -4.73 0.25 0.73
N LEU A 41 -5.29 -0.89 0.32
CA LEU A 41 -6.67 -1.28 0.51
C LEU A 41 -6.73 -2.39 1.57
N GLU A 42 -7.81 -2.42 2.35
CA GLU A 42 -8.10 -3.40 3.37
C GLU A 42 -9.45 -4.06 3.08
N LEU A 43 -9.47 -5.39 3.14
CA LEU A 43 -10.71 -6.17 3.21
C LEU A 43 -11.17 -6.24 4.66
N LYS A 44 -12.42 -5.85 4.90
CA LYS A 44 -13.07 -5.92 6.20
C LYS A 44 -13.95 -7.16 6.25
N ASP A 45 -14.22 -7.67 7.45
CA ASP A 45 -15.11 -8.82 7.66
C ASP A 45 -16.53 -8.61 7.08
N SER A 46 -16.95 -7.35 6.88
CA SER A 46 -18.22 -6.99 6.24
C SER A 46 -18.22 -7.12 4.71
N ASP A 47 -17.06 -7.30 4.09
CA ASP A 47 -16.91 -7.34 2.65
C ASP A 47 -17.20 -8.75 2.11
N SER A 48 -17.72 -8.84 0.90
CA SER A 48 -17.97 -10.12 0.24
C SER A 48 -16.72 -10.59 -0.49
N TYR A 49 -16.05 -11.61 0.05
CA TYR A 49 -14.91 -12.28 -0.57
C TYR A 49 -14.85 -13.76 -0.17
N GLU A 50 -14.19 -14.57 -0.99
CA GLU A 50 -13.90 -15.97 -0.70
C GLU A 50 -12.39 -16.14 -0.48
N VAL A 51 -11.97 -16.81 0.59
CA VAL A 51 -10.56 -17.16 0.79
C VAL A 51 -10.26 -18.45 0.03
N ILE A 52 -9.49 -18.33 -1.06
CA ILE A 52 -9.06 -19.48 -1.87
C ILE A 52 -7.91 -20.22 -1.18
N VAL A 53 -6.90 -19.49 -0.71
CA VAL A 53 -5.79 -20.06 0.07
C VAL A 53 -5.23 -19.05 1.04
N ASN A 54 -5.02 -19.46 2.29
CA ASN A 54 -4.34 -18.65 3.30
C ASN A 54 -2.95 -19.26 3.57
N ILE A 55 -1.94 -18.77 2.84
CA ILE A 55 -0.57 -19.26 2.95
C ILE A 55 -0.03 -18.95 4.35
N SER A 56 -0.38 -17.79 4.91
CA SER A 56 0.03 -17.43 6.28
C SER A 56 -0.49 -18.42 7.32
N ALA A 57 -1.75 -18.84 7.22
CA ALA A 57 -2.32 -19.85 8.10
C ALA A 57 -1.67 -21.22 7.92
N LEU A 58 -1.41 -21.65 6.68
CA LEU A 58 -0.71 -22.91 6.40
C LEU A 58 0.67 -22.95 7.04
N PHE A 59 1.44 -21.86 6.99
CA PHE A 59 2.76 -21.79 7.62
C PHE A 59 2.74 -21.66 9.15
N ASN A 60 1.57 -21.42 9.74
CA ASN A 60 1.37 -21.48 11.19
C ASN A 60 0.79 -22.83 11.63
N ASP A 61 0.56 -23.76 10.70
CA ASP A 61 0.11 -25.11 10.97
C ASP A 61 1.32 -26.05 11.02
N ASP A 62 1.55 -26.68 12.18
CA ASP A 62 2.71 -27.53 12.41
C ASP A 62 2.68 -28.79 11.51
N GLU A 63 1.50 -29.39 11.31
CA GLU A 63 1.33 -30.57 10.48
C GLU A 63 1.68 -30.27 9.01
N PHE A 64 1.23 -29.13 8.49
CA PHE A 64 1.61 -28.65 7.17
C PHE A 64 3.13 -28.42 7.06
N CYS A 65 3.74 -27.80 8.06
CA CYS A 65 5.17 -27.52 8.04
C CYS A 65 6.01 -28.80 8.06
N GLU A 66 5.64 -29.78 8.89
CA GLU A 66 6.27 -31.09 8.95
C GLU A 66 6.10 -31.84 7.61
N TYR A 67 4.89 -31.82 7.05
CA TYR A 67 4.61 -32.43 5.76
C TYR A 67 5.44 -31.78 4.65
N LEU A 68 5.48 -30.44 4.61
CA LEU A 68 6.24 -29.69 3.63
C LEU A 68 7.74 -30.03 3.71
N ASP A 69 8.31 -30.10 4.91
CA ASP A 69 9.73 -30.43 5.08
C ASP A 69 10.06 -31.86 4.61
N LYS A 70 9.19 -32.82 4.96
CA LYS A 70 9.34 -34.23 4.56
C LYS A 70 9.23 -34.42 3.05
N HIS A 71 8.34 -33.66 2.39
CA HIS A 71 7.99 -33.87 0.99
C HIS A 71 8.63 -32.85 0.02
N LYS A 72 9.38 -31.84 0.49
CA LYS A 72 9.95 -30.76 -0.33
C LYS A 72 10.72 -31.22 -1.58
N LYS A 73 11.40 -32.37 -1.52
CA LYS A 73 12.15 -32.94 -2.66
C LYS A 73 11.25 -33.42 -3.81
N ASN A 74 9.98 -33.69 -3.52
CA ASN A 74 9.00 -34.17 -4.49
C ASN A 74 8.12 -33.05 -5.06
N ILE A 75 8.27 -31.82 -4.54
CA ILE A 75 7.52 -30.66 -5.00
C ILE A 75 8.28 -30.02 -6.17
N ALA A 76 7.67 -30.06 -7.35
CA ALA A 76 8.23 -29.42 -8.53
C ALA A 76 8.47 -27.93 -8.26
N SER A 77 9.65 -27.44 -8.65
CA SER A 77 10.03 -26.03 -8.48
C SER A 77 9.94 -25.50 -7.03
N TYR A 78 10.05 -26.36 -6.01
CA TYR A 78 10.02 -25.96 -4.59
C TYR A 78 10.93 -24.75 -4.30
N HIS A 79 12.17 -24.79 -4.78
CA HIS A 79 13.16 -23.73 -4.58
C HIS A 79 12.88 -22.43 -5.35
N HIS A 80 11.97 -22.44 -6.32
CA HIS A 80 11.53 -21.23 -7.02
C HIS A 80 10.23 -20.65 -6.43
N GLY A 81 9.43 -21.48 -5.76
CA GLY A 81 8.17 -21.09 -5.12
C GLY A 81 8.27 -21.06 -3.60
N ILE A 82 7.45 -21.88 -2.95
CA ILE A 82 7.24 -21.92 -1.49
C ILE A 82 8.55 -22.06 -0.69
N GLY A 83 9.56 -22.76 -1.22
CA GLY A 83 10.87 -22.90 -0.57
C GLY A 83 11.74 -21.64 -0.57
N LYS A 84 11.52 -20.69 -1.49
CA LYS A 84 12.25 -19.42 -1.55
C LYS A 84 11.58 -18.32 -0.73
N TYR A 85 10.25 -18.24 -0.86
CA TYR A 85 9.48 -17.15 -0.28
C TYR A 85 8.92 -17.49 1.10
N GLY A 86 8.60 -18.77 1.36
CA GLY A 86 8.01 -19.21 2.63
C GLY A 86 6.79 -18.36 3.00
N ASN A 87 6.70 -17.96 4.26
CA ASN A 87 5.67 -17.05 4.77
C ASN A 87 6.09 -15.56 4.76
N LYS A 88 7.12 -15.15 4.01
CA LYS A 88 7.66 -13.77 4.10
C LYS A 88 6.66 -12.69 3.70
N GLN A 89 5.70 -13.03 2.84
CA GLN A 89 4.68 -12.10 2.36
C GLN A 89 3.36 -12.20 3.14
N GLN A 90 3.24 -13.15 4.07
CA GLN A 90 2.01 -13.42 4.81
C GLN A 90 0.78 -13.47 3.90
N GLU A 91 0.94 -14.19 2.79
CA GLU A 91 0.06 -14.11 1.64
C GLU A 91 -1.28 -14.82 1.89
N VAL A 92 -2.35 -14.22 1.38
CA VAL A 92 -3.69 -14.80 1.30
C VAL A 92 -4.22 -14.53 -0.10
N VAL A 93 -4.65 -15.57 -0.79
CA VAL A 93 -5.32 -15.43 -2.09
C VAL A 93 -6.82 -15.45 -1.83
N VAL A 94 -7.50 -14.43 -2.34
CA VAL A 94 -8.95 -14.28 -2.20
C VAL A 94 -9.58 -14.01 -3.56
N ASP A 95 -10.83 -14.44 -3.70
CA ASP A 95 -11.72 -14.01 -4.78
C ASP A 95 -12.58 -12.84 -4.28
N VAL A 96 -12.43 -11.68 -4.90
CA VAL A 96 -13.17 -10.46 -4.57
C VAL A 96 -13.53 -9.70 -5.83
N ASP A 97 -14.83 -9.46 -6.02
CA ASP A 97 -15.35 -8.83 -7.24
C ASP A 97 -15.10 -7.32 -7.29
N SER A 98 -15.17 -6.66 -6.14
CA SER A 98 -15.03 -5.21 -6.07
C SER A 98 -14.61 -4.70 -4.70
N LEU A 99 -14.00 -3.52 -4.69
CA LEU A 99 -13.57 -2.84 -3.47
C LEU A 99 -14.15 -1.43 -3.43
N PRO A 100 -14.78 -1.02 -2.32
CA PRO A 100 -15.20 0.35 -2.14
C PRO A 100 -14.02 1.26 -1.77
N LEU A 101 -14.16 2.56 -2.02
CA LEU A 101 -13.14 3.53 -1.59
C LEU A 101 -12.97 3.56 -0.06
N SER A 102 -13.99 3.15 0.71
CA SER A 102 -13.91 3.01 2.16
C SER A 102 -12.97 1.89 2.64
N SER A 103 -12.51 1.02 1.73
CA SER A 103 -11.46 0.04 1.98
C SER A 103 -10.07 0.67 1.91
N LEU A 104 -9.94 1.91 1.44
CA LEU A 104 -8.66 2.61 1.42
C LEU A 104 -8.22 2.98 2.84
N ILE A 105 -7.06 2.46 3.25
CA ILE A 105 -6.49 2.69 4.58
C ILE A 105 -5.14 3.41 4.55
N ALA A 106 -4.52 3.59 3.37
CA ALA A 106 -3.30 4.37 3.27
C ALA A 106 -3.08 5.04 1.91
N TRP A 107 -2.39 6.19 1.94
CA TRP A 107 -1.82 6.87 0.78
C TRP A 107 -0.29 6.93 0.89
N GLY A 108 0.40 6.51 -0.17
CA GLY A 108 1.87 6.52 -0.24
C GLY A 108 2.36 7.61 -1.18
N GLY A 109 3.07 8.60 -0.66
CA GLY A 109 3.59 9.72 -1.44
C GLY A 109 4.88 10.29 -0.89
N TYR A 110 5.34 11.41 -1.46
CA TYR A 110 6.54 12.11 -0.98
C TYR A 110 6.15 13.39 -0.27
N SER A 111 6.86 13.69 0.81
CA SER A 111 6.90 15.06 1.31
C SER A 111 7.58 15.98 0.30
N SER A 112 7.31 17.29 0.37
CA SER A 112 8.11 18.28 -0.34
C SER A 112 9.60 18.16 0.02
N PRO A 113 10.52 18.66 -0.83
CA PRO A 113 11.93 18.77 -0.50
C PRO A 113 12.13 19.46 0.85
N LYS A 114 13.15 19.02 1.60
CA LYS A 114 13.48 19.54 2.93
C LYS A 114 13.52 21.07 3.00
N ILE A 115 14.13 21.72 2.01
CA ILE A 115 14.23 23.18 1.95
C ILE A 115 12.85 23.83 1.87
N GLU A 116 11.92 23.28 1.10
CA GLU A 116 10.56 23.80 1.01
C GLU A 116 9.80 23.61 2.33
N LEU A 117 9.93 22.42 2.96
CA LEU A 117 9.30 22.16 4.25
C LEU A 117 9.82 23.10 5.34
N ALA A 118 11.14 23.30 5.40
CA ALA A 118 11.75 24.24 6.33
C ALA A 118 11.34 25.69 6.00
N THR A 119 11.25 26.06 4.73
CA THR A 119 10.76 27.39 4.32
C THR A 119 9.32 27.63 4.80
N MET A 120 8.45 26.63 4.67
CA MET A 120 7.07 26.70 5.17
C MET A 120 7.02 26.82 6.70
N TYR A 121 7.93 26.17 7.42
CA TYR A 121 8.00 26.20 8.87
C TYR A 121 8.52 27.54 9.42
N PHE A 122 9.62 28.06 8.88
CA PHE A 122 10.23 29.32 9.35
C PHE A 122 9.58 30.57 8.72
N GLY A 123 8.85 30.42 7.61
CA GLY A 123 8.25 31.53 6.88
C GLY A 123 9.23 32.31 6.01
N HIS A 124 10.46 31.84 5.86
CA HIS A 124 11.50 32.38 4.98
C HIS A 124 12.47 31.29 4.54
N ALA A 125 13.33 31.58 3.56
CA ALA A 125 14.38 30.65 3.15
C ALA A 125 15.31 30.37 4.35
N PRO A 126 15.47 29.11 4.75
CA PRO A 126 16.23 28.75 5.95
C PRO A 126 17.73 28.88 5.70
N ASP A 127 18.47 29.29 6.74
CA ASP A 127 19.93 29.19 6.74
C ASP A 127 20.42 27.79 7.16
N SER A 128 21.75 27.59 7.16
CA SER A 128 22.36 26.30 7.49
C SER A 128 22.07 25.85 8.94
N LEU A 129 21.95 26.77 9.89
CA LEU A 129 21.65 26.45 11.29
C LEU A 129 20.18 26.09 11.47
N GLU A 130 19.30 26.79 10.75
CA GLU A 130 17.86 26.51 10.74
C GLU A 130 17.55 25.16 10.10
N LEU A 131 18.25 24.77 9.04
CA LEU A 131 18.13 23.42 8.46
C LEU A 131 18.55 22.32 9.44
N ILE A 132 19.65 22.52 10.17
CA ILE A 132 20.07 21.59 11.24
C ILE A 132 19.02 21.54 12.36
N SER A 133 18.48 22.69 12.74
CA SER A 133 17.43 22.79 13.76
C SER A 133 16.15 22.08 13.32
N PHE A 134 15.75 22.25 12.06
CA PHE A 134 14.60 21.58 11.47
C PHE A 134 14.77 20.06 11.44
N ASP A 135 15.95 19.56 11.04
CA ASP A 135 16.26 18.12 11.07
C ASP A 135 16.16 17.54 12.49
N ASN A 136 16.61 18.29 13.51
CA ASN A 136 16.50 17.88 14.90
C ASN A 136 15.03 17.84 15.36
N LEU A 137 14.23 18.83 14.98
CA LEU A 137 12.79 18.87 15.29
C LEU A 137 12.03 17.71 14.64
N MET A 138 12.31 17.43 13.37
CA MET A 138 11.73 16.30 12.64
C MET A 138 12.06 14.97 13.35
N LYS A 139 13.33 14.75 13.70
CA LYS A 139 13.77 13.54 14.45
C LYS A 139 13.10 13.42 15.82
N GLN A 140 13.03 14.52 16.58
CA GLN A 140 12.36 14.54 17.89
C GLN A 140 10.86 14.23 17.78
N SER A 141 10.24 14.60 16.66
CA SER A 141 8.84 14.33 16.37
C SER A 141 8.59 12.96 15.74
N GLY A 142 9.64 12.17 15.49
CA GLY A 142 9.54 10.89 14.77
C GLY A 142 9.13 11.03 13.31
N LEU A 143 9.32 12.22 12.72
CA LEU A 143 8.99 12.51 11.32
C LEU A 143 10.23 12.45 10.45
N THR A 144 10.06 12.03 9.20
CA THR A 144 11.11 11.98 8.18
C THR A 144 10.62 12.61 6.88
N ASP A 145 11.49 13.33 6.18
CA ASP A 145 11.26 13.79 4.82
C ASP A 145 11.42 12.64 3.81
N GLY A 146 10.74 12.76 2.67
CA GLY A 146 10.77 11.79 1.58
C GLY A 146 9.52 10.92 1.50
N ALA A 147 9.70 9.67 1.04
CA ALA A 147 8.64 8.70 0.86
C ALA A 147 7.98 8.35 2.21
N TYR A 148 6.66 8.45 2.27
CA TYR A 148 5.91 8.18 3.49
C TYR A 148 4.51 7.62 3.20
N TRP A 149 4.03 6.76 4.11
CA TRP A 149 2.67 6.23 4.11
C TRP A 149 1.80 6.98 5.11
N LEU A 150 0.84 7.76 4.60
CA LEU A 150 -0.23 8.35 5.39
C LEU A 150 -1.24 7.25 5.74
N THR A 151 -1.33 6.90 7.03
CA THR A 151 -2.11 5.73 7.50
C THR A 151 -3.19 6.07 8.52
N THR A 152 -3.25 7.30 9.03
CA THR A 152 -4.27 7.68 10.02
C THR A 152 -5.63 7.87 9.33
N PRO A 153 -6.74 7.30 9.87
CA PRO A 153 -8.05 7.36 9.22
C PRO A 153 -8.48 8.77 8.84
N GLU A 154 -8.31 9.75 9.73
CA GLU A 154 -8.72 11.13 9.50
C GLU A 154 -7.91 11.78 8.37
N ALA A 155 -6.63 11.41 8.23
CA ALA A 155 -5.79 11.96 7.18
C ALA A 155 -6.07 11.31 5.83
N VAL A 156 -6.28 9.99 5.82
CA VAL A 156 -6.69 9.24 4.63
C VAL A 156 -8.02 9.74 4.11
N GLU A 157 -9.00 9.98 4.99
CA GLU A 157 -10.31 10.54 4.63
C GLU A 157 -10.15 11.94 4.01
N ARG A 158 -9.41 12.86 4.66
CA ARG A 158 -9.18 14.22 4.12
C ARG A 158 -8.58 14.21 2.72
N VAL A 159 -7.61 13.34 2.44
CA VAL A 159 -7.00 13.23 1.11
C VAL A 159 -8.00 12.64 0.11
N SER A 160 -8.73 11.61 0.53
CA SER A 160 -9.74 10.95 -0.31
C SER A 160 -10.86 11.91 -0.71
N GLU A 161 -11.36 12.73 0.21
CA GLU A 161 -12.39 13.75 -0.07
C GLU A 161 -11.91 14.80 -1.08
N LYS A 162 -10.66 15.27 -0.98
CA LYS A 162 -10.09 16.19 -1.97
C LYS A 162 -10.08 15.59 -3.38
N LEU A 163 -9.76 14.30 -3.49
CA LEU A 163 -9.78 13.59 -4.77
C LEU A 163 -11.20 13.36 -5.30
N LYS A 164 -12.18 13.09 -4.43
CA LYS A 164 -13.59 12.98 -4.82
C LYS A 164 -14.06 14.24 -5.55
N CYS A 165 -13.72 15.43 -5.06
CA CYS A 165 -14.05 16.71 -5.73
C CYS A 165 -13.52 16.80 -7.17
N HIS A 166 -12.38 16.18 -7.46
CA HIS A 166 -11.82 16.16 -8.82
C HIS A 166 -12.43 15.08 -9.72
N THR A 167 -13.19 14.13 -9.17
CA THR A 167 -13.71 12.97 -9.90
C THR A 167 -14.66 13.40 -11.03
N HIS A 168 -15.50 14.42 -10.82
CA HIS A 168 -16.38 14.95 -11.87
C HIS A 168 -15.61 15.47 -13.09
N ARG A 169 -14.42 16.04 -12.88
CA ARG A 169 -13.54 16.51 -13.97
C ARG A 169 -12.76 15.36 -14.61
N LEU A 170 -12.29 14.40 -13.82
CA LEU A 170 -11.43 13.32 -14.29
C LEU A 170 -12.19 12.19 -14.99
N LYS A 171 -13.46 11.97 -14.64
CA LYS A 171 -14.29 10.89 -15.21
C LYS A 171 -14.46 11.00 -16.73
N PRO A 172 -14.86 12.15 -17.32
CA PRO A 172 -14.96 12.28 -18.78
C PRO A 172 -13.64 12.04 -19.50
N ILE A 173 -12.51 12.40 -18.89
CA ILE A 173 -11.17 12.19 -19.47
C ILE A 173 -10.85 10.70 -19.53
N LYS A 174 -11.15 9.94 -18.47
CA LYS A 174 -10.94 8.50 -18.43
C LYS A 174 -11.86 7.76 -19.42
N ASP A 175 -13.12 8.17 -19.50
CA ASP A 175 -14.07 7.58 -20.45
C ASP A 175 -13.62 7.79 -21.90
N LEU A 176 -13.00 8.94 -22.22
CA LEU A 176 -12.41 9.18 -23.54
C LEU A 176 -11.17 8.30 -23.82
N GLN A 177 -10.37 7.98 -22.79
CA GLN A 177 -9.20 7.12 -22.92
C GLN A 177 -9.56 5.64 -23.10
N ASP A 178 -10.62 5.16 -22.45
CA ASP A 178 -11.04 3.76 -22.53
C ASP A 178 -11.83 3.44 -23.81
N ASN A 179 -12.35 4.47 -24.49
CA ASN A 179 -13.07 4.36 -25.76
C ASN A 179 -12.23 4.75 -26.99
N ALA A 180 -10.93 5.04 -26.81
CA ALA A 180 -9.99 5.36 -27.88
C ALA A 180 -9.09 4.15 -28.19
#